data_AF-A0A8X6QMZ9-F1
#
_entry.id   AF-A0A8X6QMZ9-F1
#
_cell.length_a   1.000
_cell.length_b   1.000
_cell.length_c   1.000
_cell.angle_alpha   90.00
_cell.angle_beta   90.00
_cell.angle_gamma   90.00
#
_symmetry.space_group_name_H-M   'P 1'
#
loop_
_entity.id
_entity.type
_entity.pdbx_description
1 polymer ?
#
loop_
_entity_poly.entity_id
_entity_poly.type
_entity_poly.pdbx_seq_one_letter_code
_entity_poly.pdbx_strand_id
1 'polypeptide(L)'
;MLSANTFAIYYATICCHLKLVVAHITESLTGQDHDCNILFRKYIVIRKLVLHIDDELSFLVFISSVFNACGMYFSLTAALHPSEYLNELNVVTVCSAFAANAVAYIGIFLSASLVPEAVDDLWSRLHEVLSSKNNITNIQQRTLSILEKGLYFTVWKFLPIKRSYILATMGTIFTYSLLLDSLGYNENLTPIWNS
;
A
#
# COMPACT_ATOMS: atom_id res chain seq x y z
N MET A 1 2.29 -3.54 -19.19
CA MET A 1 1.77 -2.40 -18.39
C MET A 1 0.30 -2.55 -18.03
N LEU A 2 -0.59 -2.92 -18.96
CA LEU A 2 -2.04 -2.97 -18.69
C LEU A 2 -2.40 -3.93 -17.54
N SER A 3 -1.89 -5.17 -17.54
CA SER A 3 -2.27 -6.20 -16.54
C SER A 3 -1.90 -5.83 -15.10
N ALA A 4 -0.69 -5.32 -14.85
CA ALA A 4 -0.26 -4.91 -13.51
C ALA A 4 -1.03 -3.68 -13.00
N ASN A 5 -1.31 -2.71 -13.88
CA ASN A 5 -2.10 -1.54 -13.52
C ASN A 5 -3.58 -1.89 -13.29
N THR A 6 -4.14 -2.82 -14.07
CA THR A 6 -5.48 -3.37 -13.83
C THR A 6 -5.56 -4.06 -12.47
N PHE A 7 -4.55 -4.85 -12.10
CA PHE A 7 -4.48 -5.46 -10.78
C PHE A 7 -4.39 -4.40 -9.68
N ALA A 8 -3.56 -3.36 -9.85
CA ALA A 8 -3.44 -2.26 -8.89
C ALA A 8 -4.80 -1.58 -8.63
N ILE A 9 -5.56 -1.31 -9.68
CA ILE A 9 -6.92 -0.74 -9.58
C ILE A 9 -7.84 -1.69 -8.84
N TYR A 10 -7.90 -2.96 -9.25
CA TYR A 10 -8.74 -3.98 -8.61
C TYR A 10 -8.45 -4.11 -7.11
N TYR A 11 -7.16 -4.21 -6.75
CA TYR A 11 -6.73 -4.33 -5.37
C TYR A 11 -7.03 -3.07 -4.56
N ALA A 12 -6.80 -1.89 -5.13
CA ALA A 12 -7.15 -0.61 -4.51
C ALA A 12 -8.66 -0.52 -4.25
N THR A 13 -9.50 -0.91 -5.21
CA THR A 13 -10.96 -0.93 -5.07
C THR A 13 -11.40 -1.85 -3.92
N ILE A 14 -10.84 -3.05 -3.82
CA ILE A 14 -11.12 -3.97 -2.70
C ILE A 14 -10.76 -3.33 -1.36
N CYS A 15 -9.55 -2.77 -1.25
CA CYS A 15 -9.10 -2.14 -0.01
C CYS A 15 -9.99 -0.94 0.37
N CYS A 16 -10.37 -0.11 -0.61
CA CYS A 16 -11.30 0.99 -0.39
C CYS A 16 -12.68 0.50 0.07
N HIS A 17 -13.23 -0.56 -0.53
CA HIS A 17 -14.49 -1.15 -0.08
C HIS A 17 -14.40 -1.67 1.36
N LEU A 18 -13.32 -2.37 1.70
CA LEU A 18 -13.10 -2.86 3.06
C LEU A 18 -12.99 -1.71 4.07
N LYS A 19 -12.26 -0.66 3.73
CA LYS A 19 -12.20 0.57 4.54
C LYS A 19 -13.59 1.15 4.79
N LEU A 20 -14.42 1.29 3.75
CA LEU A 20 -15.78 1.82 3.87
C LEU A 20 -16.66 0.93 4.74
N VAL A 21 -16.55 -0.40 4.61
CA VAL A 21 -17.30 -1.35 5.44
C VAL A 21 -16.90 -1.22 6.92
N VAL A 22 -15.59 -1.08 7.21
CA VAL A 22 -15.11 -0.86 8.58
C VAL A 22 -15.60 0.49 9.11
N ALA A 23 -15.49 1.56 8.32
CA ALA A 23 -15.96 2.88 8.70
C ALA A 23 -17.47 2.90 9.01
N HIS A 24 -18.29 2.22 8.21
CA HIS A 24 -19.72 2.08 8.48
C HIS A 24 -19.98 1.38 9.82
N ILE A 25 -19.22 0.34 10.17
CA ILE A 25 -19.33 -0.30 11.49
C ILE A 25 -18.98 0.69 12.60
N THR A 26 -17.93 1.48 12.40
CA THR A 26 -17.51 2.53 13.34
C THR A 26 -18.60 3.58 13.55
N GLU A 27 -19.24 4.06 12.48
CA GLU A 27 -20.35 5.03 12.57
C GLU A 27 -21.59 4.43 13.25
N SER A 28 -21.84 3.13 13.03
CA SER A 28 -22.95 2.43 13.69
C SER A 28 -22.76 2.31 15.20
N LEU A 29 -21.52 2.39 15.68
CA LEU A 29 -21.19 2.37 17.10
C LEU A 29 -21.60 3.68 17.80
N THR A 30 -21.53 4.81 17.09
CA THR A 30 -21.88 6.14 17.63
C THR A 30 -23.39 6.44 17.62
N GLY A 31 -24.18 5.73 16.80
CA GLY A 31 -25.56 6.09 16.51
C GLY A 31 -26.64 5.52 17.43
N GLN A 32 -26.44 4.38 18.09
CA GLN A 32 -27.47 3.71 18.89
C GLN A 32 -26.87 2.79 19.97
N ASP A 33 -27.67 2.50 21.01
CA ASP A 33 -27.48 1.42 22.00
C ASP A 33 -27.68 0.04 21.34
N HIS A 34 -26.99 -0.17 20.22
CA HIS A 34 -27.02 -1.40 19.46
C HIS A 34 -26.24 -2.48 20.20
N ASP A 35 -26.73 -3.72 20.10
CA ASP A 35 -26.12 -4.89 20.69
C ASP A 35 -24.68 -5.05 20.17
N CYS A 36 -23.73 -4.63 21.00
CA CYS A 36 -22.29 -4.59 20.70
C CYS A 36 -21.79 -5.96 20.20
N ASN A 37 -22.45 -7.05 20.62
CA ASN A 37 -22.18 -8.41 20.15
C ASN A 37 -22.39 -8.60 18.64
N ILE A 38 -23.39 -7.92 18.05
CA ILE A 38 -23.65 -7.97 16.60
C ILE A 38 -22.52 -7.28 15.85
N LEU A 39 -22.03 -6.13 16.33
CA LEU A 39 -20.91 -5.40 15.74
C LEU A 39 -19.63 -6.24 15.79
N PHE A 40 -19.38 -6.91 16.92
CA PHE A 40 -18.24 -7.83 17.06
C PHE A 40 -18.31 -9.00 16.08
N ARG A 41 -19.48 -9.61 15.89
CA ARG A 41 -19.66 -10.68 14.90
C ARG A 41 -19.37 -10.17 13.49
N LYS A 42 -19.85 -8.98 13.12
CA LYS A 42 -19.56 -8.36 11.82
C LYS A 42 -18.05 -8.11 11.64
N TYR A 43 -17.38 -7.58 12.66
CA TYR A 43 -15.93 -7.36 12.61
C TYR A 43 -15.14 -8.67 12.43
N ILE A 44 -15.49 -9.75 13.14
CA ILE A 44 -14.82 -11.06 13.00
C ILE A 44 -14.94 -11.57 11.55
N VAL A 45 -16.10 -11.39 10.91
CA VAL A 45 -16.29 -11.76 9.50
C VAL A 45 -15.37 -10.94 8.59
N ILE A 46 -15.30 -9.61 8.79
CA ILE A 46 -14.40 -8.74 8.02
C ILE A 46 -12.94 -9.13 8.22
N ARG A 47 -12.53 -9.40 9.46
CA ARG A 47 -11.17 -9.84 9.76
C ARG A 47 -10.82 -11.11 8.99
N LYS A 48 -11.70 -12.10 8.97
CA LYS A 48 -11.50 -13.33 8.19
C LYS A 48 -11.41 -13.05 6.70
N LEU A 49 -12.27 -12.17 6.19
CA LEU A 49 -12.26 -11.76 4.79
C LEU A 49 -10.93 -11.07 4.42
N VAL A 50 -10.45 -10.14 5.24
CA VAL A 50 -9.16 -9.46 5.01
C VAL A 50 -8.00 -10.45 5.02
N LEU A 51 -7.97 -11.38 5.98
CA LEU A 51 -6.94 -12.41 6.05
C LEU A 51 -6.95 -13.31 4.81
N HIS A 52 -8.14 -13.72 4.36
CA HIS A 52 -8.29 -14.54 3.16
C HIS A 52 -7.84 -13.79 1.90
N ILE A 53 -8.23 -12.52 1.74
CA ILE A 53 -7.79 -11.67 0.64
C ILE A 53 -6.26 -11.52 0.66
N ASP A 54 -5.66 -11.33 1.84
CA ASP A 54 -4.21 -11.24 1.98
C ASP A 54 -3.51 -12.56 1.64
N ASP A 55 -4.05 -13.70 2.05
CA ASP A 55 -3.52 -15.02 1.69
C ASP A 55 -3.48 -15.23 0.16
N GLU A 56 -4.56 -14.88 -0.53
CA GLU A 56 -4.68 -15.09 -1.99
C GLU A 56 -3.92 -14.03 -2.82
N LEU A 57 -3.99 -12.76 -2.41
CA LEU A 57 -3.50 -11.66 -3.24
C LEU A 57 -2.10 -11.17 -2.87
N SER A 58 -1.55 -11.50 -1.70
CA SER A 58 -0.26 -10.95 -1.23
C SER A 58 0.91 -11.22 -2.19
N PHE A 59 0.91 -12.38 -2.86
CA PHE A 59 1.91 -12.70 -3.89
C PHE A 59 1.73 -11.86 -5.15
N LEU A 60 0.49 -11.62 -5.58
CA LEU A 60 0.20 -10.75 -6.72
C LEU A 60 0.54 -9.28 -6.41
N VAL A 61 0.30 -8.83 -5.18
CA VAL A 61 0.75 -7.52 -4.68
C VAL A 61 2.26 -7.41 -4.80
N PHE A 62 3.01 -8.44 -4.40
CA PHE A 62 4.46 -8.46 -4.55
C PHE A 62 4.91 -8.35 -6.02
N ILE A 63 4.38 -9.20 -6.91
CA ILE A 63 4.72 -9.15 -8.35
C ILE A 63 4.38 -7.78 -8.94
N SER A 64 3.19 -7.26 -8.67
CA SER A 64 2.77 -5.95 -9.16
C SER A 64 3.64 -4.82 -8.62
N SER A 65 4.08 -4.91 -7.37
CA SER A 65 4.96 -3.93 -6.74
C SER A 65 6.33 -3.92 -7.40
N VAL A 66 6.94 -5.09 -7.62
CA VAL A 66 8.22 -5.23 -8.33
C VAL A 66 8.09 -4.71 -9.75
N PHE A 67 7.03 -5.10 -10.47
CA PHE A 67 6.81 -4.65 -11.84
C PHE A 67 6.72 -3.12 -11.95
N ASN A 68 5.91 -2.49 -11.11
CA ASN A 68 5.77 -1.04 -11.10
C ASN A 68 7.05 -0.33 -10.66
N ALA A 69 7.79 -0.87 -9.69
CA ALA A 69 9.08 -0.33 -9.25
C ALA A 69 10.14 -0.39 -10.35
N CYS A 70 10.26 -1.52 -11.06
CA CYS A 70 11.12 -1.63 -12.23
C CYS A 70 10.70 -0.66 -13.34
N GLY A 71 9.39 -0.54 -13.60
CA GLY A 71 8.86 0.41 -14.59
C GLY A 71 9.21 1.87 -14.27
N MET A 72 9.10 2.26 -13.00
CA MET A 72 9.56 3.57 -12.52
C MET A 72 11.07 3.76 -12.73
N TYR A 73 11.89 2.78 -12.35
CA TYR A 73 13.34 2.83 -12.53
C TYR A 73 13.74 3.01 -13.99
N PHE A 74 13.25 2.15 -14.89
CA PHE A 74 13.58 2.25 -16.31
C PHE A 74 13.12 3.57 -16.95
N SER A 75 11.93 4.06 -16.56
CA SER A 75 11.43 5.34 -17.06
C SER A 75 12.30 6.50 -16.58
N LEU A 76 12.74 6.47 -15.32
CA LEU A 76 13.63 7.50 -14.78
C LEU A 76 15.01 7.47 -15.45
N THR A 77 15.60 6.28 -15.63
CA THR A 77 16.89 6.13 -16.33
C THR A 77 16.81 6.62 -17.78
N ALA A 78 15.74 6.29 -18.50
CA ALA A 78 15.52 6.79 -19.86
C ALA A 78 15.34 8.32 -19.91
N ALA A 79 14.73 8.92 -18.88
CA ALA A 79 14.60 10.37 -18.77
C ALA A 79 15.93 11.07 -18.47
N LEU A 80 16.87 10.41 -17.77
CA LEU A 80 18.21 10.95 -17.47
C LEU A 80 19.13 10.94 -18.70
N HIS A 81 18.90 10.06 -19.68
CA HIS A 81 19.72 9.93 -20.90
C HIS A 81 18.93 10.27 -22.18
N PRO A 82 18.35 11.48 -22.30
CA PRO A 82 17.45 11.81 -23.40
C PRO A 82 18.15 11.74 -24.78
N SER A 83 19.45 12.07 -24.85
CA SER A 83 20.24 12.04 -26.08
C SER A 83 20.49 10.63 -26.62
N GLU A 84 20.44 9.61 -25.77
CA GLU A 84 20.68 8.21 -26.16
C GLU A 84 19.39 7.49 -26.55
N TYR A 85 18.24 7.91 -25.99
CA TYR A 85 16.99 7.14 -26.07
C TYR A 85 15.78 7.90 -26.64
N LEU A 86 15.77 9.24 -26.76
CA LEU A 86 14.53 10.00 -26.96
C LEU A 86 14.56 11.02 -28.13
N ASN A 87 13.58 10.92 -29.05
CA ASN A 87 13.04 12.06 -29.81
C ASN A 87 11.99 12.81 -28.94
N GLU A 88 11.56 14.03 -29.30
CA GLU A 88 10.61 14.83 -28.49
C GLU A 88 9.30 14.09 -28.10
N LEU A 89 8.73 13.29 -29.01
CA LEU A 89 7.54 12.46 -28.74
C LEU A 89 7.80 11.33 -27.72
N ASN A 90 9.05 10.91 -27.55
CA ASN A 90 9.42 9.86 -26.61
C ASN A 90 9.52 10.39 -25.17
N VAL A 91 9.81 11.69 -24.97
CA VAL A 91 9.87 12.29 -23.62
C VAL A 91 8.52 12.23 -22.92
N VAL A 92 7.45 12.63 -23.61
CA VAL A 92 6.08 12.56 -23.07
C VAL A 92 5.69 11.11 -22.76
N THR A 93 6.10 10.17 -23.62
CA THR A 93 5.85 8.74 -23.42
C THR A 93 6.57 8.19 -22.19
N VAL A 94 7.83 8.57 -21.97
CA VAL A 94 8.60 8.15 -20.78
C VAL A 94 8.04 8.75 -19.50
N CYS A 95 7.71 10.05 -19.49
CA CYS A 95 7.12 10.71 -18.33
C CYS A 95 5.75 10.11 -17.96
N SER A 96 4.91 9.81 -18.96
CA SER A 96 3.62 9.17 -18.73
C SER A 96 3.76 7.73 -18.23
N ALA A 97 4.75 6.98 -18.74
CA ALA A 97 5.06 5.64 -18.23
C ALA A 97 5.53 5.68 -16.77
N PHE A 98 6.42 6.62 -16.41
CA PHE A 98 6.83 6.84 -15.02
C PHE A 98 5.63 7.14 -14.13
N ALA A 99 4.81 8.12 -14.51
CA ALA A 99 3.63 8.53 -13.76
C ALA A 99 2.63 7.39 -13.58
N ALA A 100 2.36 6.61 -14.63
CA ALA A 100 1.43 5.48 -14.56
C ALA A 100 1.90 4.40 -13.58
N ASN A 101 3.19 4.02 -13.64
CA ASN A 101 3.75 3.03 -12.71
C ASN A 101 3.78 3.57 -11.27
N ALA A 102 4.12 4.85 -11.08
CA ALA A 102 4.13 5.49 -9.77
C ALA A 102 2.73 5.55 -9.15
N VAL A 103 1.72 5.97 -9.92
CA VAL A 103 0.33 6.02 -9.45
C VAL A 103 -0.18 4.62 -9.12
N ALA A 104 0.12 3.61 -9.95
CA ALA A 104 -0.27 2.23 -9.67
C ALA A 104 0.39 1.69 -8.40
N TYR A 105 1.69 1.94 -8.22
CA TYR A 105 2.42 1.57 -7.01
C TYR A 105 1.82 2.26 -5.78
N ILE A 106 1.72 3.59 -5.80
CA ILE A 106 1.15 4.39 -4.71
C ILE A 106 -0.27 3.90 -4.37
N GLY A 107 -1.11 3.65 -5.38
CA GLY A 107 -2.49 3.20 -5.20
C GLY A 107 -2.59 1.89 -4.42
N ILE A 108 -1.73 0.90 -4.71
CA ILE A 108 -1.69 -0.38 -3.97
C ILE A 108 -1.40 -0.13 -2.49
N PHE A 109 -0.28 0.54 -2.20
CA PHE A 109 0.20 0.69 -0.82
C PHE A 109 -0.66 1.65 -0.02
N LEU A 110 -1.14 2.74 -0.64
CA LEU A 110 -2.00 3.71 0.02
C LEU A 110 -3.35 3.08 0.37
N SER A 111 -4.02 2.44 -0.58
CA SER A 111 -5.33 1.85 -0.33
C SER A 111 -5.27 0.73 0.71
N ALA A 112 -4.26 -0.15 0.63
CA ALA A 112 -4.06 -1.19 1.64
C ALA A 112 -3.75 -0.62 3.04
N SER A 113 -3.06 0.53 3.14
CA SER A 113 -2.78 1.18 4.43
C SER A 113 -4.01 1.81 5.08
N LEU A 114 -5.03 2.19 4.29
CA LEU A 114 -6.25 2.82 4.82
C LEU A 114 -7.13 1.85 5.61
N VAL A 115 -7.05 0.55 5.34
CA VAL A 115 -7.84 -0.48 6.05
C VAL A 115 -7.40 -0.63 7.52
N PRO A 116 -6.11 -0.85 7.85
CA PRO A 116 -5.65 -0.86 9.24
C PRO A 116 -5.99 0.44 9.97
N GLU A 117 -5.83 1.60 9.31
CA GLU A 117 -6.17 2.89 9.92
C GLU A 117 -7.66 3.00 10.28
N ALA A 118 -8.56 2.50 9.42
CA ALA A 118 -9.98 2.44 9.74
C ALA A 118 -10.29 1.47 10.89
N VAL A 119 -9.53 0.37 10.99
CA VAL A 119 -9.64 -0.59 12.10
C VAL A 119 -9.12 0.02 13.41
N ASP A 120 -8.07 0.82 13.35
CA ASP A 120 -7.53 1.53 14.52
C ASP A 120 -8.51 2.61 15.03
N ASP A 121 -9.24 3.29 14.13
CA ASP A 121 -10.35 4.19 14.52
C ASP A 121 -11.55 3.42 15.10
N LEU A 122 -11.88 2.26 14.56
CA LEU A 122 -12.90 1.38 15.16
C LEU A 122 -12.48 0.96 16.57
N TRP A 123 -11.21 0.59 16.74
CA TRP A 123 -10.64 0.20 18.02
C TRP A 123 -10.75 1.29 19.06
N SER A 124 -10.29 2.50 18.74
CA SER A 124 -10.27 3.62 19.69
C SER A 124 -11.67 3.95 20.21
N ARG A 125 -12.66 4.04 19.31
CA ARG A 125 -14.05 4.32 19.69
C ARG A 125 -14.70 3.19 20.46
N LEU A 126 -14.41 1.95 20.09
CA LEU A 126 -14.93 0.77 20.78
C LEU A 126 -14.36 0.64 22.20
N HIS A 127 -13.07 0.94 22.35
CA HIS A 127 -12.42 1.01 23.64
C HIS A 127 -13.06 2.08 24.53
N GLU A 128 -13.30 3.28 24.00
CA GLU A 128 -13.99 4.37 24.72
C GLU A 128 -15.38 3.94 25.19
N VAL A 129 -16.22 3.41 24.29
CA VAL A 129 -17.57 2.94 24.61
C VAL A 129 -17.56 1.86 25.69
N LEU A 130 -16.67 0.87 25.60
CA LEU A 130 -16.60 -0.22 26.57
C LEU A 130 -16.01 0.20 27.91
N SER A 131 -15.05 1.12 27.92
CA SER A 131 -14.48 1.67 29.16
C SER A 131 -15.52 2.37 30.03
N SER A 132 -16.58 2.91 29.42
CA SER A 132 -17.70 3.53 30.13
C SER A 132 -18.71 2.53 30.73
N LYS A 133 -18.65 1.24 30.36
CA LYS A 133 -19.59 0.20 30.84
C LYS A 133 -19.05 -0.50 32.09
N ASN A 134 -19.86 -0.55 33.14
CA ASN A 134 -19.52 -1.24 34.39
C ASN A 134 -19.40 -2.78 34.26
N ASN A 135 -20.00 -3.40 33.25
CA ASN A 135 -19.96 -4.86 33.02
C ASN A 135 -19.64 -5.18 31.56
N ILE A 136 -18.40 -5.60 31.30
CA ILE A 136 -17.94 -6.07 30.00
C ILE A 136 -17.99 -7.60 30.00
N THR A 137 -18.52 -8.21 28.94
CA THR A 137 -18.52 -9.68 28.82
C THR A 137 -17.17 -10.20 28.31
N ASN A 138 -16.83 -11.45 28.64
CA ASN A 138 -15.60 -12.11 28.16
C ASN A 138 -15.42 -12.06 26.62
N ILE A 139 -16.52 -12.09 25.86
CA ILE A 139 -16.50 -12.01 24.39
C ILE A 139 -16.06 -10.62 23.93
N GLN A 140 -16.55 -9.57 24.58
CA GLN A 140 -16.21 -8.19 24.27
C GLN A 140 -14.73 -7.93 24.59
N GLN A 141 -14.25 -8.38 25.75
CA GLN A 141 -12.83 -8.25 26.13
C GLN A 141 -11.90 -9.03 25.19
N ARG A 142 -12.28 -10.25 24.79
CA ARG A 142 -11.50 -11.04 23.82
C ARG A 142 -11.45 -10.36 22.45
N THR A 143 -12.58 -9.81 22.00
CA THR A 143 -12.62 -9.13 20.70
C THR A 143 -11.85 -7.83 20.73
N LEU A 144 -11.89 -7.13 21.87
CA LEU A 144 -11.07 -5.96 22.13
C LEU A 144 -9.57 -6.34 21.95
N SER A 145 -9.08 -7.35 22.67
CA SER A 145 -7.69 -7.82 22.50
C SER A 145 -7.33 -8.24 21.06
N ILE A 146 -8.30 -8.73 20.27
CA ILE A 146 -8.09 -9.08 18.86
C ILE A 146 -7.95 -7.82 17.98
N LEU A 147 -8.76 -6.78 18.21
CA LEU A 147 -8.63 -5.50 17.50
C LEU A 147 -7.28 -4.84 17.81
N GLU A 148 -6.84 -4.89 19.07
CA GLU A 148 -5.57 -4.31 19.52
C GLU A 148 -4.36 -4.85 18.75
N LYS A 149 -4.39 -6.14 18.38
CA LYS A 149 -3.31 -6.78 17.59
C LYS A 149 -3.20 -6.26 16.16
N GLY A 150 -4.10 -5.37 15.75
CA GLY A 150 -4.14 -4.79 14.41
C GLY A 150 -4.56 -5.79 13.33
N LEU A 151 -4.86 -5.23 12.15
CA LEU A 151 -5.20 -5.96 10.94
C LEU A 151 -4.47 -5.35 9.76
N TYR A 152 -3.46 -6.04 9.25
CA TYR A 152 -2.59 -5.52 8.20
C TYR A 152 -2.62 -6.43 6.98
N PHE A 153 -2.63 -5.81 5.79
CA PHE A 153 -2.22 -6.50 4.57
C PHE A 153 -0.71 -6.63 4.51
N THR A 154 -0.23 -7.61 3.75
CA THR A 154 1.19 -7.93 3.64
C THR A 154 1.63 -7.98 2.18
N VAL A 155 2.92 -7.71 1.97
CA VAL A 155 3.59 -8.00 0.70
C VAL A 155 4.18 -9.40 0.81
N TRP A 156 3.55 -10.37 0.15
CA TRP A 156 3.92 -11.79 0.15
C TRP A 156 4.25 -12.35 1.55
N LYS A 157 3.46 -11.99 2.57
CA LYS A 157 3.64 -12.40 3.98
C LYS A 157 4.96 -12.00 4.65
N PHE A 158 5.88 -11.34 3.95
CA PHE A 158 7.16 -10.89 4.51
C PHE A 158 6.98 -9.69 5.44
N LEU A 159 6.22 -8.70 4.98
CA LEU A 159 6.17 -7.38 5.58
C LEU A 159 4.76 -6.79 5.55
N PRO A 160 4.29 -6.17 6.65
CA PRO A 160 3.01 -5.48 6.66
C PRO A 160 3.09 -4.21 5.81
N ILE A 161 2.08 -3.97 4.98
CA ILE A 161 2.01 -2.80 4.09
C ILE A 161 1.91 -1.53 4.93
N LYS A 162 2.90 -0.64 4.78
CA LYS A 162 2.96 0.67 5.42
C LYS A 162 3.16 1.77 4.39
N ARG A 163 2.63 2.96 4.65
CA ARG A 163 2.83 4.15 3.81
C ARG A 163 4.29 4.52 3.64
N SER A 164 5.12 4.23 4.63
CA SER A 164 6.57 4.48 4.57
C SER A 164 7.25 3.74 3.43
N TYR A 165 6.70 2.62 2.96
CA TYR A 165 7.25 1.88 1.81
C TYR A 165 7.16 2.65 0.51
N ILE A 166 6.17 3.53 0.36
CA ILE A 166 6.04 4.40 -0.81
C ILE A 166 7.27 5.32 -0.89
N LEU A 167 7.53 6.06 0.18
CA LEU A 167 8.66 7.00 0.25
C LEU A 167 10.00 6.28 0.14
N ALA A 168 10.15 5.14 0.84
CA ALA A 168 11.37 4.35 0.78
C ALA A 168 11.67 3.85 -0.63
N THR A 169 10.67 3.33 -1.34
CA THR A 169 10.85 2.78 -2.69
C THR A 169 11.14 3.89 -3.70
N MET A 170 10.39 4.98 -3.65
CA MET A 170 10.63 6.14 -4.52
C MET A 170 12.05 6.69 -4.29
N GLY A 171 12.43 6.94 -3.04
CA GLY A 171 13.77 7.41 -2.68
C GLY A 171 14.88 6.45 -3.12
N THR A 172 14.64 5.15 -2.98
CA THR A 172 15.57 4.10 -3.46
C THR A 172 15.77 4.20 -4.97
N ILE A 173 14.67 4.28 -5.74
CA ILE A 173 14.74 4.40 -7.21
C ILE A 173 15.50 5.66 -7.61
N PHE A 174 15.17 6.82 -7.04
CA PHE A 174 15.89 8.07 -7.31
C PHE A 174 17.39 7.96 -6.98
N THR A 175 17.72 7.41 -5.81
CA THR A 175 19.11 7.28 -5.36
C THR A 175 19.90 6.38 -6.30
N TYR A 176 19.38 5.20 -6.65
CA TYR A 176 20.08 4.27 -7.52
C TYR A 176 20.16 4.77 -8.96
N SER A 177 19.12 5.41 -9.49
CA SER A 177 19.17 6.01 -10.83
C SER A 177 20.26 7.08 -10.92
N LEU A 178 20.36 7.97 -9.93
CA LEU A 178 21.41 9.02 -9.89
C LEU A 178 22.81 8.46 -9.63
N LEU A 179 22.92 7.47 -8.74
CA LEU A 179 24.22 6.87 -8.41
C LEU A 179 24.79 6.11 -9.61
N LEU A 180 23.98 5.31 -10.30
CA LEU A 180 24.42 4.58 -11.49
C LEU A 180 24.74 5.51 -12.66
N ASP A 181 23.95 6.57 -12.85
CA ASP A 181 24.23 7.65 -13.80
C ASP A 181 25.60 8.30 -13.51
N SER A 182 25.86 8.65 -12.25
CA SER A 182 27.13 9.26 -11.84
C SER A 182 28.35 8.34 -12.04
N LEU A 183 28.18 7.02 -11.91
CA LEU A 183 29.24 6.04 -12.14
C LEU A 183 29.51 5.86 -13.64
N GLY A 184 28.45 5.76 -14.46
CA GLY A 184 28.57 5.68 -15.93
C GLY A 184 29.23 6.92 -16.53
N TYR A 185 28.93 8.11 -16.00
CA TYR A 185 29.61 9.35 -16.39
C TYR A 185 31.11 9.32 -16.08
N ASN A 186 31.51 8.78 -14.92
CA ASN A 186 32.92 8.70 -14.55
C ASN A 186 33.72 7.70 -15.40
N GLU A 187 33.13 6.57 -15.81
CA GLU A 187 33.80 5.63 -16.73
C GLU A 187 34.08 6.29 -18.10
N ASN A 188 33.15 7.10 -18.61
CA ASN A 188 33.34 7.82 -19.88
C ASN A 188 34.41 8.94 -19.82
N LEU A 189 34.81 9.40 -18.63
CA LEU A 189 35.89 10.38 -18.42
C LEU A 189 37.28 9.75 -18.22
N THR A 190 37.39 8.41 -18.18
CA THR A 190 38.68 7.73 -18.03
C THR A 190 39.61 7.63 -19.26
N PRO A 191 39.30 8.07 -20.50
CA PRO A 191 40.29 7.99 -21.57
C PRO A 191 41.36 9.10 -21.54
N ILE A 192 41.32 10.05 -20.58
CA ILE A 192 42.18 11.26 -20.62
C ILE A 192 43.46 11.17 -19.77
N TRP A 193 43.60 10.15 -18.89
CA TRP A 193 44.77 10.05 -18.00
C TRP A 193 45.82 8.99 -18.38
N ASN A 194 45.75 8.43 -19.60
CA ASN A 194 46.71 7.44 -20.12
C ASN A 194 47.33 7.86 -21.47
N SER A 195 47.86 9.08 -21.55
CA SER A 195 48.71 9.51 -22.67
C SER A 195 49.84 10.39 -22.20
#